data_AF-A0A2S6HZY9-F1
#
_entry.id   AF-A0A2S6HZY9-F1
#
_cell.length_a   1.000
_cell.length_b   1.000
_cell.length_c   1.000
_cell.angle_alpha   90.00
_cell.angle_beta   90.00
_cell.angle_gamma   90.00
#
_symmetry.space_group_name_H-M   'P 1'
#
loop_
_entity.id
_entity.type
_entity.pdbx_description
1 polymer ?
#
loop_
_entity_poly.entity_id
_entity_poly.type
_entity_poly.pdbx_seq_one_letter_code
_entity_poly.pdbx_strand_id
1 'polypeptide(L)'
;MTLFPKSGIPALVALLFVLLTVGSCVFVQQRYTSLPPGPYRGILELEYNPIVPNPKGEPIPEKVDLEFDEVTAGALPFTFDVVYEDDTTFHLVIHNGEEEILVPAEDIETGRDQSIGRDTLRINFPVYDTHISAFHEENVIEGVWVVHYRENYRIPFKAYFGKDFRFTSLRKEPVADLTGTWAVDFAGSGAEAGYPGVAEFRQQGNELTGTIRTETGDYRYLEGTVQGNKMYLSVFDGSHAFLFEALIREDGSLTGTFRSGRHYITDWTAERDAEAELTSPDELTRLREAVPLAFAFPTAEGDTVRLADIQGPKLVQLFGTWCPNCRDETNFLKQYLAGNDVEDLQVIALAFEQYGAEDDRSKAAVRRYRDNMEVDWPILLAASNDKREAGQALPMLNKVISYPTLLFVDRNNRVRRIHTGFNGPATSKYADFARSFDATVKELIAEEPVAATDQ
;
A
#
# COMPACT_ATOMS: atom_id res chain seq x y z
N MET A 1 -45.93 79.74 -35.20
CA MET A 1 -46.06 79.20 -33.83
C MET A 1 -46.86 77.92 -33.95
N THR A 2 -46.47 76.72 -33.51
CA THR A 2 -45.42 76.21 -32.60
C THR A 2 -45.54 74.67 -32.77
N LEU A 3 -44.58 73.96 -33.35
CA LEU A 3 -43.32 73.39 -32.82
C LEU A 3 -43.45 72.37 -31.65
N PHE A 4 -42.95 71.18 -32.00
CA PHE A 4 -42.37 70.05 -31.25
C PHE A 4 -43.19 68.84 -30.78
N PRO A 5 -42.61 67.61 -30.92
CA PRO A 5 -43.23 66.31 -30.75
C PRO A 5 -42.93 65.69 -29.37
N LYS A 6 -43.74 64.71 -28.95
CA LYS A 6 -43.50 63.84 -27.79
C LYS A 6 -43.17 62.43 -28.29
N SER A 7 -41.89 62.05 -28.22
CA SER A 7 -41.30 61.22 -27.15
C SER A 7 -41.37 59.70 -27.44
N GLY A 8 -40.50 59.23 -28.33
CA GLY A 8 -40.29 57.81 -28.64
C GLY A 8 -38.99 57.24 -28.06
N ILE A 9 -38.63 57.60 -26.82
CA ILE A 9 -37.35 57.23 -26.19
C ILE A 9 -37.45 56.32 -24.93
N PRO A 10 -38.59 56.11 -24.23
CA PRO A 10 -38.53 55.41 -22.94
C PRO A 10 -38.31 53.88 -23.06
N ALA A 11 -38.76 53.25 -24.15
CA ALA A 11 -38.68 51.79 -24.29
C ALA A 11 -37.28 51.29 -24.66
N LEU A 12 -36.55 52.04 -25.51
CA LEU A 12 -35.20 51.65 -25.94
C LEU A 12 -34.17 51.81 -24.83
N VAL A 13 -34.33 52.86 -23.99
CA VAL A 13 -33.46 53.10 -22.83
C VAL A 13 -33.72 52.07 -21.73
N ALA A 14 -34.97 51.67 -21.51
CA ALA A 14 -35.31 50.61 -20.57
C ALA A 14 -34.75 49.23 -21.00
N LEU A 15 -34.81 48.91 -22.30
CA LEU A 15 -34.26 47.66 -22.83
C LEU A 15 -32.72 47.63 -22.75
N LEU A 16 -32.06 48.76 -22.99
CA LEU A 16 -30.61 48.90 -22.85
C LEU A 16 -30.15 48.75 -21.39
N PHE A 17 -30.93 49.29 -20.44
CA PHE A 17 -30.66 49.15 -19.01
C PHE A 17 -30.81 47.71 -18.53
N VAL A 18 -31.83 46.99 -19.02
CA VAL A 18 -32.01 45.56 -18.70
C VAL A 18 -30.86 44.73 -19.25
N LEU A 19 -30.43 44.97 -20.50
CA LEU A 19 -29.28 44.29 -21.11
C LEU A 19 -27.94 44.60 -20.40
N LEU A 20 -27.79 45.79 -19.81
CA LEU A 20 -26.62 46.16 -19.00
C LEU A 20 -26.65 45.52 -17.59
N THR A 21 -27.82 45.20 -17.04
CA THR A 21 -27.94 44.55 -15.71
C THR A 21 -27.82 43.03 -15.72
N VAL A 22 -27.88 42.37 -16.89
CA VAL A 22 -27.61 40.91 -17.01
C VAL A 22 -26.14 40.59 -17.23
N GLY A 23 -25.27 41.60 -17.24
CA GLY A 23 -23.82 41.43 -17.14
C GLY A 23 -23.39 41.06 -15.72
N SER A 24 -24.02 40.07 -15.09
CA SER A 24 -23.45 39.41 -13.94
C SER A 24 -22.20 38.70 -14.43
N CYS A 25 -21.04 39.36 -14.30
CA CYS A 25 -19.75 38.71 -14.38
C CYS A 25 -19.81 37.52 -13.43
N VAL A 26 -19.81 36.31 -13.99
CA VAL A 26 -19.57 35.10 -13.21
C VAL A 26 -18.13 35.22 -12.73
N PHE A 27 -17.96 35.75 -11.53
CA PHE A 27 -16.67 35.83 -10.89
C PHE A 27 -16.38 34.41 -10.39
N VAL A 28 -15.53 33.68 -11.11
CA VAL A 28 -15.00 32.40 -10.64
C VAL A 28 -14.18 32.71 -9.39
N GLN A 29 -14.79 32.47 -8.23
CA GLN A 29 -14.32 32.95 -6.92
C GLN A 29 -13.11 32.17 -6.41
N GLN A 30 -12.84 30.98 -6.96
CA GLN A 30 -11.66 30.17 -6.69
C GLN A 30 -11.02 29.75 -8.01
N ARG A 31 -9.80 30.21 -8.25
CA ARG A 31 -8.99 29.77 -9.40
C ARG A 31 -8.05 28.69 -8.91
N TYR A 32 -8.35 27.45 -9.25
CA TYR A 32 -7.44 26.34 -9.05
C TYR A 32 -6.44 26.34 -10.20
N THR A 33 -5.14 26.39 -9.88
CA THR A 33 -4.09 26.59 -10.88
C THR A 33 -3.62 25.32 -11.57
N SER A 34 -4.06 24.13 -11.13
CA SER A 34 -3.56 22.85 -11.66
C SER A 34 -4.66 21.80 -11.89
N LEU A 35 -5.16 21.17 -10.84
CA LEU A 35 -6.17 20.09 -10.92
C LEU A 35 -7.51 20.60 -10.37
N PRO A 36 -8.66 20.20 -10.94
CA PRO A 36 -9.94 20.34 -10.26
C PRO A 36 -9.91 19.74 -8.83
N PRO A 37 -10.38 20.44 -7.79
CA PRO A 37 -10.50 19.87 -6.45
C PRO A 37 -11.63 18.86 -6.36
N GLY A 38 -11.48 17.85 -5.49
CA GLY A 38 -12.50 16.83 -5.23
C GLY A 38 -12.12 15.45 -5.78
N PRO A 39 -13.12 14.58 -6.05
CA PRO A 39 -12.88 13.16 -6.20
C PRO A 39 -12.37 12.79 -7.59
N TYR A 40 -11.42 11.87 -7.60
CA TYR A 40 -10.89 11.21 -8.78
C TYR A 40 -10.99 9.70 -8.65
N ARG A 41 -11.30 9.06 -9.77
CA ARG A 41 -11.17 7.62 -9.94
C ARG A 41 -9.92 7.30 -10.75
N GLY A 42 -8.88 6.84 -10.07
CA GLY A 42 -7.64 6.30 -10.63
C GLY A 42 -7.81 4.87 -11.14
N ILE A 43 -7.03 4.50 -12.16
CA ILE A 43 -6.98 3.16 -12.75
C ILE A 43 -5.52 2.86 -13.10
N LEU A 44 -5.04 1.69 -12.67
CA LEU A 44 -3.82 1.07 -13.14
C LEU A 44 -4.15 -0.07 -14.10
N GLU A 45 -3.65 -0.02 -15.33
CA GLU A 45 -3.89 -1.05 -16.35
C GLU A 45 -2.87 -2.20 -16.18
N LEU A 46 -3.26 -3.22 -15.41
CA LEU A 46 -2.41 -4.38 -15.09
C LEU A 46 -2.26 -5.34 -16.29
N GLU A 47 -3.27 -5.40 -17.15
CA GLU A 47 -3.14 -6.05 -18.45
C GLU A 47 -2.78 -5.04 -19.53
N TYR A 48 -1.66 -5.27 -20.21
CA TYR A 48 -1.39 -4.56 -21.45
C TYR A 48 -2.23 -5.23 -22.53
N ASN A 49 -3.30 -4.54 -22.93
CA ASN A 49 -4.12 -4.93 -24.07
C ASN A 49 -3.75 -4.01 -25.24
N PRO A 50 -2.58 -4.20 -25.88
CA PRO A 50 -2.35 -3.56 -27.16
C PRO A 50 -3.43 -4.13 -28.07
N ILE A 51 -4.17 -3.27 -28.77
CA ILE A 51 -4.95 -3.72 -29.92
C ILE A 51 -3.91 -4.26 -30.91
N VAL A 52 -3.57 -5.55 -30.82
CA VAL A 52 -2.74 -6.22 -31.80
C VAL A 52 -3.70 -6.50 -32.94
N PRO A 53 -3.52 -5.91 -34.14
CA PRO A 53 -4.23 -6.39 -35.30
C PRO A 53 -3.86 -7.88 -35.42
N ASN A 54 -4.81 -8.80 -35.30
CA ASN A 54 -4.59 -10.24 -35.46
C ASN A 54 -4.68 -10.54 -36.96
N PRO A 55 -3.59 -10.40 -37.74
CA PRO A 55 -3.67 -10.41 -39.19
C PRO A 55 -3.68 -11.85 -39.72
N LYS A 56 -3.38 -12.83 -38.85
CA LYS A 56 -3.16 -14.24 -39.17
C LYS A 56 -4.18 -15.18 -38.53
N GLY A 57 -5.08 -14.67 -37.67
CA GLY A 57 -6.15 -15.46 -37.07
C GLY A 57 -5.67 -16.57 -36.14
N GLU A 58 -4.49 -16.43 -35.54
CA GLU A 58 -3.98 -17.44 -34.60
C GLU A 58 -4.79 -17.41 -33.29
N PRO A 59 -5.10 -18.57 -32.68
CA PRO A 59 -5.82 -18.64 -31.41
C PRO A 59 -4.97 -18.03 -30.30
N ILE A 60 -5.57 -17.11 -29.54
CA ILE A 60 -4.98 -16.53 -28.33
C ILE A 60 -5.13 -17.58 -27.22
N PRO A 61 -4.15 -17.74 -26.30
CA PRO A 61 -4.29 -18.64 -25.16
C PRO A 61 -5.64 -18.41 -24.46
N GLU A 62 -6.39 -19.49 -24.20
CA GLU A 62 -7.64 -19.44 -23.45
C GLU A 62 -7.36 -18.80 -22.08
N LYS A 63 -7.80 -17.54 -21.94
CA LYS A 63 -8.07 -16.98 -20.62
C LYS A 63 -9.18 -17.86 -20.02
N VAL A 64 -9.08 -18.18 -18.73
CA VAL A 64 -10.21 -18.75 -17.98
C VAL A 64 -11.44 -17.94 -18.38
N ASP A 65 -12.51 -18.63 -18.82
CA ASP A 65 -13.69 -18.10 -19.54
C ASP A 65 -14.53 -17.16 -18.66
N LEU A 66 -13.89 -16.10 -18.17
CA LEU A 66 -14.39 -15.11 -17.24
C LEU A 66 -14.54 -13.81 -18.04
N GLU A 67 -15.57 -13.75 -18.88
CA GLU A 67 -16.00 -12.47 -19.43
C GLU A 67 -16.61 -11.61 -18.30
N PHE A 68 -15.87 -10.57 -17.91
CA PHE A 68 -16.29 -9.61 -16.91
C PHE A 68 -16.98 -8.42 -17.60
N ASP A 69 -18.28 -8.53 -17.85
CA ASP A 69 -19.08 -7.46 -18.48
C ASP A 69 -19.08 -6.11 -17.72
N GLU A 70 -18.63 -6.12 -16.46
CA GLU A 70 -18.86 -5.03 -15.49
C GLU A 70 -17.58 -4.29 -15.09
N VAL A 71 -16.41 -4.91 -15.29
CA VAL A 71 -15.09 -4.38 -14.96
C VAL A 71 -14.16 -4.75 -16.10
N THR A 72 -13.40 -3.77 -16.61
CA THR A 72 -12.40 -4.04 -17.64
C THR A 72 -11.34 -4.99 -17.06
N ALA A 73 -11.18 -6.17 -17.67
CA ALA A 73 -10.23 -7.19 -17.22
C ALA A 73 -8.84 -6.59 -17.00
N GLY A 74 -8.28 -6.81 -15.80
CA GLY A 74 -6.97 -6.29 -15.43
C GLY A 74 -6.88 -4.78 -15.21
N ALA A 75 -7.99 -4.06 -15.06
CA ALA A 75 -7.99 -2.67 -14.59
C ALA A 75 -8.12 -2.65 -13.06
N LEU A 76 -7.10 -2.13 -12.37
CA LEU A 76 -7.12 -1.93 -10.92
C LEU A 76 -7.57 -0.51 -10.63
N PRO A 77 -8.80 -0.28 -10.13
CA PRO A 77 -9.26 1.04 -9.75
C PRO A 77 -8.86 1.39 -8.31
N PHE A 78 -8.70 2.68 -8.05
CA PHE A 78 -8.64 3.26 -6.71
C PHE A 78 -9.22 4.68 -6.75
N THR A 79 -9.57 5.23 -5.60
CA THR A 79 -10.11 6.59 -5.50
C THR A 79 -9.16 7.48 -4.73
N PHE A 80 -9.14 8.76 -5.06
CA PHE A 80 -8.40 9.76 -4.31
C PHE A 80 -9.06 11.13 -4.44
N ASP A 81 -8.86 12.00 -3.45
CA ASP A 81 -9.29 13.39 -3.49
C ASP A 81 -8.12 14.33 -3.73
N VAL A 82 -8.36 15.40 -4.50
CA VAL A 82 -7.48 16.57 -4.59
C VAL A 82 -7.98 17.63 -3.62
N VAL A 83 -7.15 18.00 -2.64
CA VAL A 83 -7.49 18.94 -1.58
C VAL A 83 -6.51 20.11 -1.57
N TYR A 84 -6.99 21.30 -1.89
CA TYR A 84 -6.18 22.52 -1.90
C TYR A 84 -5.95 23.06 -0.49
N GLU A 85 -4.70 23.40 -0.20
CA GLU A 85 -4.27 24.07 1.03
C GLU A 85 -4.30 25.60 0.88
N ASP A 86 -3.98 26.07 -0.33
CA ASP A 86 -4.08 27.47 -0.76
C ASP A 86 -4.51 27.54 -2.24
N ASP A 87 -4.32 28.67 -2.93
CA ASP A 87 -4.74 28.81 -4.35
C ASP A 87 -3.86 28.00 -5.34
N THR A 88 -2.69 27.54 -4.90
CA THR A 88 -1.63 26.94 -5.73
C THR A 88 -1.15 25.57 -5.24
N THR A 89 -1.26 25.32 -3.94
CA THR A 89 -0.74 24.15 -3.25
C THR A 89 -1.89 23.22 -2.90
N PHE A 90 -1.70 21.92 -3.14
CA PHE A 90 -2.68 20.88 -2.81
C PHE A 90 -1.97 19.60 -2.40
N HIS A 91 -2.65 18.79 -1.59
CA HIS A 91 -2.28 17.41 -1.30
C HIS A 91 -3.30 16.45 -1.91
N LEU A 92 -2.95 15.16 -1.96
CA LEU A 92 -3.89 14.10 -2.31
C LEU A 92 -4.23 13.26 -1.09
N VAL A 93 -5.46 12.75 -1.04
CA VAL A 93 -5.87 11.71 -0.09
C VAL A 93 -6.27 10.48 -0.90
N ILE A 94 -5.45 9.44 -0.90
CA ILE A 94 -5.79 8.16 -1.53
C ILE A 94 -6.63 7.34 -0.55
N HIS A 95 -7.73 6.79 -1.03
CA HIS A 95 -8.67 6.01 -0.23
C HIS A 95 -8.46 4.52 -0.48
N ASN A 96 -8.46 3.71 0.58
CA ASN A 96 -8.46 2.25 0.54
C ASN A 96 -9.32 1.71 1.70
N GLY A 97 -10.64 1.63 1.49
CA GLY A 97 -11.55 1.16 2.53
C GLY A 97 -11.54 2.09 3.73
N GLU A 98 -11.06 1.60 4.88
CA GLU A 98 -10.93 2.40 6.10
C GLU A 98 -9.60 3.19 6.18
N GLU A 99 -8.66 2.96 5.26
CA GLU A 99 -7.38 3.67 5.22
C GLU A 99 -7.43 4.88 4.28
N GLU A 100 -6.96 6.01 4.80
CA GLU A 100 -6.66 7.22 4.04
C GLU A 100 -5.14 7.44 4.03
N ILE A 101 -4.57 7.59 2.84
CA ILE A 101 -3.15 7.83 2.63
C ILE A 101 -2.97 9.26 2.13
N LEU A 102 -2.39 10.10 2.98
CA LEU A 102 -2.00 11.47 2.63
C LEU A 102 -0.75 11.44 1.75
N VAL A 103 -0.84 12.04 0.56
CA VAL A 103 0.32 12.43 -0.25
C VAL A 103 0.50 13.95 -0.09
N PRO A 104 1.51 14.40 0.68
CA PRO A 104 1.66 15.81 1.00
C PRO A 104 2.03 16.62 -0.25
N ALA A 105 1.77 17.94 -0.21
CA ALA A 105 2.03 18.82 -1.33
C ALA A 105 3.51 18.84 -1.78
N GLU A 106 4.44 18.62 -0.87
CA GLU A 106 5.88 18.53 -1.18
C GLU A 106 6.26 17.33 -2.07
N ASP A 107 5.41 16.30 -2.11
CA ASP A 107 5.59 15.13 -2.96
C ASP A 107 4.90 15.26 -4.33
N ILE A 108 4.23 16.39 -4.58
CA ILE A 108 3.47 16.64 -5.80
C ILE A 108 4.12 17.78 -6.59
N GLU A 109 4.57 17.47 -7.80
CA GLU A 109 5.12 18.46 -8.71
C GLU A 109 4.17 18.68 -9.88
N THR A 110 3.83 19.94 -10.14
CA THR A 110 3.02 20.35 -11.29
C THR A 110 3.83 21.27 -12.19
N GLY A 111 3.57 21.21 -13.50
CA GLY A 111 4.34 21.98 -14.46
C GLY A 111 3.72 21.96 -15.84
N ARG A 112 4.51 22.35 -16.84
CA ARG A 112 4.08 22.35 -18.24
C ARG A 112 5.24 21.96 -19.15
N ASP A 113 5.03 20.91 -19.95
CA ASP A 113 5.96 20.54 -21.01
C ASP A 113 5.76 21.48 -22.21
N GLN A 114 6.72 22.37 -22.43
CA GLN A 114 6.65 23.35 -23.51
C GLN A 114 6.76 22.73 -24.91
N SER A 115 7.33 21.52 -25.04
CA SER A 115 7.53 20.87 -26.34
C SER A 115 6.24 20.32 -26.93
N ILE A 116 5.33 19.85 -26.07
CA ILE A 116 4.03 19.28 -26.44
C ILE A 116 2.85 20.13 -25.96
N GLY A 117 3.11 21.19 -25.18
CA GLY A 117 2.12 22.15 -24.72
C GLY A 117 1.18 21.64 -23.61
N ARG A 118 1.51 20.53 -22.95
CA ARG A 118 0.66 19.83 -21.96
C ARG A 118 1.11 20.09 -20.53
N ASP A 119 0.13 20.15 -19.63
CA ASP A 119 0.40 20.27 -18.20
C ASP A 119 0.86 18.92 -17.65
N THR A 120 1.91 18.95 -16.84
CA THR A 120 2.57 17.77 -16.27
C THR A 120 2.24 17.65 -14.80
N LEU A 121 2.10 16.41 -14.35
CA LEU A 121 1.88 16.05 -12.96
C LEU A 121 2.82 14.92 -12.58
N ARG A 122 3.53 15.07 -11.47
CA ARG A 122 4.32 14.02 -10.84
C ARG A 122 3.86 13.87 -9.40
N ILE A 123 3.48 12.66 -9.02
CA ILE A 123 3.07 12.30 -7.65
C ILE A 123 4.11 11.31 -7.15
N ASN A 124 4.95 11.71 -6.21
CA ASN A 124 6.00 10.88 -5.66
C ASN A 124 5.47 10.05 -4.48
N PHE A 125 5.97 8.81 -4.33
CA PHE A 125 5.80 7.99 -3.14
C PHE A 125 7.20 7.69 -2.59
N PRO A 126 7.87 8.67 -1.94
CA PRO A 126 9.31 8.62 -1.71
C PRO A 126 9.77 7.43 -0.87
N VAL A 127 8.94 7.02 0.09
CA VAL A 127 9.20 5.87 0.97
C VAL A 127 9.26 4.56 0.19
N TYR A 128 8.46 4.44 -0.87
CA TYR A 128 8.36 3.22 -1.67
C TYR A 128 9.20 3.25 -2.95
N ASP A 129 9.92 4.35 -3.19
CA ASP A 129 10.71 4.54 -4.40
C ASP A 129 9.89 4.29 -5.68
N THR A 130 8.68 4.84 -5.69
CA THR A 130 7.78 4.84 -6.85
C THR A 130 7.22 6.24 -7.09
N HIS A 131 6.67 6.47 -8.28
CA HIS A 131 5.96 7.70 -8.58
C HIS A 131 4.95 7.50 -9.71
N ILE A 132 3.93 8.35 -9.76
CA ILE A 132 3.12 8.56 -10.95
C ILE A 132 3.70 9.72 -11.75
N SER A 133 3.93 9.52 -13.05
CA SER A 133 4.31 10.56 -14.00
C SER A 133 3.22 10.65 -15.05
N ALA A 134 2.56 11.80 -15.13
CA ALA A 134 1.37 11.97 -15.95
C ALA A 134 1.28 13.35 -16.61
N PHE A 135 0.41 13.43 -17.59
CA PHE A 135 -0.14 14.66 -18.13
C PHE A 135 -1.57 14.84 -17.62
N HIS A 136 -1.99 16.08 -17.45
CA HIS A 136 -3.36 16.42 -17.11
C HIS A 136 -3.98 17.27 -18.22
N GLU A 137 -5.19 16.90 -18.64
CA GLU A 137 -5.99 17.64 -19.61
C GLU A 137 -7.46 17.60 -19.19
N GLU A 138 -8.03 18.78 -18.90
CA GLU A 138 -9.42 18.97 -18.46
C GLU A 138 -9.81 18.15 -17.22
N ASN A 139 -10.43 16.98 -17.43
CA ASN A 139 -10.97 16.09 -16.40
C ASN A 139 -10.24 14.74 -16.36
N VAL A 140 -9.14 14.60 -17.11
CA VAL A 140 -8.41 13.34 -17.26
C VAL A 140 -6.94 13.56 -16.93
N ILE A 141 -6.40 12.63 -16.15
CA ILE A 141 -4.96 12.50 -15.91
C ILE A 141 -4.54 11.21 -16.61
N GLU A 142 -3.51 11.26 -17.46
CA GLU A 142 -2.98 10.09 -18.16
C GLU A 142 -1.47 10.01 -18.02
N GLY A 143 -0.97 8.84 -17.67
CA GLY A 143 0.45 8.67 -17.41
C GLY A 143 0.82 7.23 -17.11
N VAL A 144 1.80 7.09 -16.23
CA VAL A 144 2.27 5.81 -15.74
C VAL A 144 2.59 5.88 -14.26
N TRP A 145 2.38 4.77 -13.56
CA TRP A 145 3.05 4.49 -12.30
C TRP A 145 4.38 3.78 -12.58
N VAL A 146 5.47 4.27 -12.01
CA VAL A 146 6.84 3.82 -12.25
C VAL A 146 7.42 3.27 -10.95
N VAL A 147 8.01 2.08 -11.04
CA VAL A 147 8.65 1.41 -9.90
C VAL A 147 10.15 1.34 -10.18
N HIS A 148 10.96 2.06 -9.40
CA HIS A 148 12.38 2.28 -9.72
C HIS A 148 13.27 1.07 -9.46
N TYR A 149 12.92 0.25 -8.49
CA TYR A 149 13.68 -0.93 -8.08
C TYR A 149 13.46 -2.16 -8.97
N ARG A 150 12.56 -2.06 -9.95
CA ARG A 150 12.33 -3.09 -10.96
C ARG A 150 12.76 -2.57 -12.32
N GLU A 151 13.45 -3.43 -13.07
CA GLU A 151 13.95 -3.05 -14.38
C GLU A 151 12.81 -2.68 -15.34
N ASN A 152 12.81 -1.43 -15.82
CA ASN A 152 11.86 -0.89 -16.79
C ASN A 152 10.38 -1.13 -16.43
N TYR A 153 10.07 -1.18 -15.14
CA TYR A 153 8.74 -1.54 -14.68
C TYR A 153 7.81 -0.33 -14.57
N ARG A 154 6.76 -0.33 -15.41
CA ARG A 154 5.78 0.75 -15.49
C ARG A 154 4.38 0.18 -15.73
N ILE A 155 3.38 0.76 -15.07
CA ILE A 155 1.98 0.42 -15.25
C ILE A 155 1.25 1.66 -15.79
N PRO A 156 0.52 1.58 -16.92
CA PRO A 156 -0.28 2.70 -17.40
C PRO A 156 -1.27 3.16 -16.32
N PHE A 157 -1.36 4.47 -16.15
CA PHE A 157 -2.22 5.12 -15.16
C PHE A 157 -3.18 6.08 -15.85
N LYS A 158 -4.44 6.03 -15.45
CA LYS A 158 -5.47 7.01 -15.84
C LYS A 158 -6.25 7.44 -14.60
N ALA A 159 -6.64 8.71 -14.52
CA ALA A 159 -7.61 9.16 -13.53
C ALA A 159 -8.67 10.04 -14.17
N TYR A 160 -9.89 9.96 -13.64
CA TYR A 160 -11.04 10.71 -14.12
C TYR A 160 -11.65 11.53 -12.99
N PHE A 161 -11.73 12.84 -13.18
CA PHE A 161 -12.36 13.77 -12.25
C PHE A 161 -13.87 13.52 -12.12
N GLY A 162 -14.42 13.77 -10.94
CA GLY A 162 -15.85 13.71 -10.65
C GLY A 162 -16.42 12.29 -10.60
N LYS A 163 -15.56 11.29 -10.45
CA LYS A 163 -15.96 9.88 -10.27
C LYS A 163 -15.59 9.43 -8.87
N ASP A 164 -16.61 9.19 -8.06
CA ASP A 164 -16.53 8.82 -6.64
C ASP A 164 -16.72 7.31 -6.38
N PHE A 165 -16.88 6.50 -7.43
CA PHE A 165 -17.00 5.05 -7.34
C PHE A 165 -15.68 4.35 -7.68
N ARG A 166 -15.37 3.24 -6.99
CA ARG A 166 -14.16 2.43 -7.24
C ARG A 166 -14.31 1.53 -8.48
N PHE A 167 -15.16 0.50 -8.44
CA PHE A 167 -15.28 -0.43 -9.57
C PHE A 167 -16.35 -0.03 -10.58
N THR A 168 -17.59 0.09 -10.14
CA THR A 168 -18.75 0.37 -10.99
C THR A 168 -19.82 1.13 -10.21
N SER A 169 -20.64 1.91 -10.91
CA SER A 169 -21.84 2.54 -10.35
C SER A 169 -23.07 1.63 -10.39
N LEU A 170 -22.94 0.44 -11.00
CA LEU A 170 -23.99 -0.57 -11.01
C LEU A 170 -24.22 -1.11 -9.58
N ARG A 171 -25.45 -1.54 -9.32
CA ARG A 171 -25.87 -2.14 -8.04
C ARG A 171 -26.74 -3.36 -8.31
N LYS A 172 -26.15 -4.40 -8.89
CA LYS A 172 -26.82 -5.70 -9.08
C LYS A 172 -26.93 -6.38 -7.73
N GLU A 173 -28.11 -6.87 -7.37
CA GLU A 173 -28.32 -7.55 -6.09
C GLU A 173 -27.31 -8.70 -5.92
N PRO A 174 -26.48 -8.71 -4.86
CA PRO A 174 -25.57 -9.81 -4.56
C PRO A 174 -26.31 -11.13 -4.40
N VAL A 175 -25.79 -12.22 -4.97
CA VAL A 175 -26.37 -13.55 -4.79
C VAL A 175 -26.08 -14.14 -3.40
N ALA A 176 -25.11 -13.58 -2.69
CA ALA A 176 -24.71 -13.99 -1.34
C ALA A 176 -24.12 -12.81 -0.55
N ASP A 177 -24.13 -12.95 0.78
CA ASP A 177 -23.38 -12.11 1.72
C ASP A 177 -22.03 -12.75 2.01
N LEU A 178 -20.94 -12.06 1.67
CA LEU A 178 -19.56 -12.54 1.82
C LEU A 178 -18.96 -12.23 3.19
N THR A 179 -19.69 -11.53 4.07
CA THR A 179 -19.22 -11.18 5.41
C THR A 179 -18.77 -12.42 6.18
N GLY A 180 -17.58 -12.39 6.77
CA GLY A 180 -17.03 -13.46 7.60
C GLY A 180 -15.60 -13.83 7.27
N THR A 181 -15.13 -14.91 7.90
CA THR A 181 -13.79 -15.46 7.72
C THR A 181 -13.80 -16.57 6.67
N TRP A 182 -12.76 -16.60 5.84
CA TRP A 182 -12.59 -17.57 4.77
C TRP A 182 -11.18 -18.14 4.78
N ALA A 183 -11.06 -19.46 4.67
CA ALA A 183 -9.80 -20.13 4.37
C ALA A 183 -9.50 -19.94 2.87
N VAL A 184 -8.35 -19.38 2.54
CA VAL A 184 -7.92 -19.07 1.19
C VAL A 184 -6.75 -19.97 0.79
N ASP A 185 -6.77 -20.48 -0.43
CA ASP A 185 -5.63 -21.18 -1.03
C ASP A 185 -5.23 -20.48 -2.32
N PHE A 186 -3.99 -19.99 -2.38
CA PHE A 186 -3.39 -19.41 -3.58
C PHE A 186 -2.59 -20.49 -4.30
N ALA A 187 -2.82 -20.66 -5.60
CA ALA A 187 -2.19 -21.70 -6.39
C ALA A 187 -0.67 -21.47 -6.62
N GLY A 188 -0.19 -20.25 -6.43
CA GLY A 188 1.16 -19.83 -6.80
C GLY A 188 1.26 -19.39 -8.27
N SER A 189 2.46 -19.06 -8.73
CA SER A 189 2.69 -18.57 -10.10
C SER A 189 4.08 -18.95 -10.60
N GLY A 190 4.13 -19.64 -11.75
CA GLY A 190 5.39 -20.08 -12.35
C GLY A 190 6.19 -20.99 -11.43
N ALA A 191 7.33 -20.49 -10.91
CA ALA A 191 8.19 -21.21 -9.97
C ALA A 191 7.84 -20.97 -8.49
N GLU A 192 6.93 -20.03 -8.21
CA GLU A 192 6.46 -19.74 -6.86
C GLU A 192 5.38 -20.74 -6.45
N ALA A 193 5.60 -21.43 -5.33
CA ALA A 193 4.65 -22.38 -4.77
C ALA A 193 3.38 -21.69 -4.27
N GLY A 194 2.28 -22.44 -4.21
CA GLY A 194 1.06 -22.01 -3.55
C GLY A 194 1.26 -21.78 -2.05
N TYR A 195 0.37 -20.98 -1.48
CA TYR A 195 0.41 -20.61 -0.06
C TYR A 195 -1.00 -20.39 0.50
N PRO A 196 -1.20 -20.65 1.80
CA PRO A 196 -2.48 -20.41 2.44
C PRO A 196 -2.67 -18.94 2.78
N GLY A 197 -3.94 -18.53 2.87
CA GLY A 197 -4.37 -17.26 3.42
C GLY A 197 -5.62 -17.40 4.26
N VAL A 198 -5.95 -16.34 5.01
CA VAL A 198 -7.22 -16.21 5.71
C VAL A 198 -7.80 -14.84 5.39
N ALA A 199 -8.94 -14.81 4.71
CA ALA A 199 -9.63 -13.56 4.39
C ALA A 199 -10.65 -13.20 5.46
N GLU A 200 -10.75 -11.91 5.75
CA GLU A 200 -11.70 -11.32 6.67
C GLU A 200 -12.50 -10.27 5.88
N PHE A 201 -13.73 -10.61 5.50
CA PHE A 201 -14.57 -9.75 4.67
C PHE A 201 -15.73 -9.16 5.46
N ARG A 202 -16.11 -7.94 5.07
CA ARG A 202 -17.30 -7.22 5.55
C ARG A 202 -18.05 -6.66 4.36
N GLN A 203 -19.31 -7.05 4.23
CA GLN A 203 -20.17 -6.60 3.15
C GLN A 203 -21.34 -5.76 3.68
N GLN A 204 -21.65 -4.66 2.99
CA GLN A 204 -22.86 -3.87 3.21
C GLN A 204 -23.55 -3.64 1.86
N GLY A 205 -24.58 -4.43 1.56
CA GLY A 205 -25.20 -4.43 0.23
C GLY A 205 -24.17 -4.81 -0.84
N ASN A 206 -23.91 -3.91 -1.79
CA ASN A 206 -22.90 -4.11 -2.83
C ASN A 206 -21.48 -3.73 -2.40
N GLU A 207 -21.30 -3.02 -1.29
CA GLU A 207 -19.98 -2.57 -0.83
C GLU A 207 -19.28 -3.71 -0.11
N LEU A 208 -18.02 -3.95 -0.44
CA LEU A 208 -17.20 -5.00 0.14
C LEU A 208 -15.87 -4.40 0.60
N THR A 209 -15.51 -4.68 1.84
CA THR A 209 -14.21 -4.34 2.43
C THR A 209 -13.62 -5.57 3.07
N GLY A 210 -12.31 -5.56 3.30
CA GLY A 210 -11.68 -6.59 4.08
C GLY A 210 -10.17 -6.62 3.93
N THR A 211 -9.59 -7.73 4.35
CA THR A 211 -8.16 -8.01 4.20
C THR A 211 -7.94 -9.51 4.02
N ILE A 212 -6.76 -9.88 3.54
CA ILE A 212 -6.31 -11.27 3.48
C ILE A 212 -4.99 -11.37 4.22
N ARG A 213 -4.95 -12.18 5.27
CA ARG A 213 -3.73 -12.56 5.98
C ARG A 213 -3.05 -13.71 5.28
N THR A 214 -1.73 -13.71 5.27
CA THR A 214 -0.87 -14.82 4.85
C THR A 214 0.17 -15.09 5.94
N GLU A 215 0.97 -16.14 5.79
CA GLU A 215 2.05 -16.44 6.75
C GLU A 215 3.13 -15.34 6.80
N THR A 216 3.15 -14.40 5.86
CA THR A 216 4.16 -13.35 5.77
C THR A 216 3.65 -11.96 6.16
N GLY A 217 2.35 -11.84 6.46
CA GLY A 217 1.66 -10.59 6.78
C GLY A 217 0.32 -10.49 6.07
N ASP A 218 -0.30 -9.32 6.12
CA ASP A 218 -1.61 -9.07 5.50
C ASP A 218 -1.54 -8.20 4.24
N TYR A 219 -2.64 -8.20 3.49
CA TYR A 219 -2.84 -7.42 2.26
C TYR A 219 -3.49 -6.06 2.49
N ARG A 220 -3.39 -5.54 3.72
CA ARG A 220 -3.92 -4.24 4.14
C ARG A 220 -5.41 -4.09 3.86
N TYR A 221 -5.84 -2.85 3.62
CA TYR A 221 -7.24 -2.46 3.48
C TYR A 221 -7.69 -2.63 2.03
N LEU A 222 -8.39 -3.74 1.76
CA LEU A 222 -9.01 -4.01 0.46
C LEU A 222 -10.41 -3.39 0.43
N GLU A 223 -10.75 -2.76 -0.69
CA GLU A 223 -12.06 -2.17 -0.93
C GLU A 223 -12.57 -2.55 -2.32
N GLY A 224 -13.87 -2.76 -2.43
CA GLY A 224 -14.52 -2.98 -3.71
C GLY A 224 -16.00 -3.32 -3.58
N THR A 225 -16.45 -4.28 -4.38
CA THR A 225 -17.88 -4.50 -4.57
C THR A 225 -18.25 -5.94 -4.90
N VAL A 226 -19.47 -6.34 -4.52
CA VAL A 226 -20.16 -7.54 -5.00
C VAL A 226 -21.26 -7.13 -5.96
N GLN A 227 -21.31 -7.75 -7.13
CA GLN A 227 -22.29 -7.50 -8.19
C GLN A 227 -22.82 -8.83 -8.72
N GLY A 228 -24.07 -9.18 -8.36
CA GLY A 228 -24.59 -10.52 -8.65
C GLY A 228 -23.71 -11.60 -8.01
N ASN A 229 -23.11 -12.47 -8.83
CA ASN A 229 -22.20 -13.53 -8.39
C ASN A 229 -20.71 -13.18 -8.56
N LYS A 230 -20.36 -11.91 -8.78
CA LYS A 230 -18.99 -11.46 -8.98
C LYS A 230 -18.55 -10.59 -7.81
N MET A 231 -17.33 -10.79 -7.32
CA MET A 231 -16.70 -9.94 -6.30
C MET A 231 -15.41 -9.33 -6.84
N TYR A 232 -15.16 -8.10 -6.41
CA TYR A 232 -13.99 -7.31 -6.80
C TYR A 232 -13.43 -6.61 -5.57
N LEU A 233 -12.11 -6.64 -5.41
CA LEU A 233 -11.39 -5.90 -4.39
C LEU A 233 -10.09 -5.34 -4.98
N SER A 234 -9.71 -4.13 -4.58
CA SER A 234 -8.41 -3.56 -4.91
C SER A 234 -7.83 -2.75 -3.77
N VAL A 235 -6.51 -2.59 -3.80
CA VAL A 235 -5.78 -1.60 -3.01
C VAL A 235 -4.66 -1.01 -3.86
N PHE A 236 -4.45 0.30 -3.73
CA PHE A 236 -3.27 0.99 -4.23
C PHE A 236 -2.75 1.93 -3.15
N ASP A 237 -1.53 1.71 -2.69
CA ASP A 237 -0.93 2.47 -1.58
C ASP A 237 0.42 3.11 -1.95
N GLY A 238 0.78 3.09 -3.24
CA GLY A 238 2.10 3.53 -3.75
C GLY A 238 3.20 2.46 -3.68
N SER A 239 2.98 1.35 -2.98
CA SER A 239 3.85 0.15 -2.96
C SER A 239 3.17 -1.04 -3.62
N HIS A 240 1.93 -1.31 -3.22
CA HIS A 240 1.07 -2.37 -3.72
C HIS A 240 0.13 -1.87 -4.81
N ALA A 241 -0.13 -2.78 -5.75
CA ALA A 241 -1.18 -2.67 -6.76
C ALA A 241 -1.88 -4.02 -6.81
N PHE A 242 -2.76 -4.26 -5.84
CA PHE A 242 -3.47 -5.53 -5.72
C PHE A 242 -4.86 -5.47 -6.34
N LEU A 243 -5.20 -6.48 -7.12
CA LEU A 243 -6.52 -6.67 -7.71
C LEU A 243 -6.97 -8.11 -7.49
N PHE A 244 -8.11 -8.28 -6.84
CA PHE A 244 -8.80 -9.55 -6.67
C PHE A 244 -10.11 -9.51 -7.45
N GLU A 245 -10.33 -10.57 -8.22
CA GLU A 245 -11.56 -10.80 -8.97
C GLU A 245 -11.99 -12.23 -8.68
N ALA A 246 -13.22 -12.48 -8.26
CA ALA A 246 -13.71 -13.84 -8.02
C ALA A 246 -15.19 -14.02 -8.35
N LEU A 247 -15.53 -15.28 -8.64
CA LEU A 247 -16.90 -15.75 -8.77
C LEU A 247 -17.34 -16.43 -7.48
N ILE A 248 -18.56 -16.08 -7.05
CA ILE A 248 -19.31 -16.79 -6.02
C ILE A 248 -19.94 -18.02 -6.69
N ARG A 249 -19.52 -19.21 -6.26
CA ARG A 249 -20.00 -20.49 -6.77
C ARG A 249 -21.33 -20.87 -6.13
N GLU A 250 -22.05 -21.80 -6.76
CA GLU A 250 -23.36 -22.28 -6.26
C GLU A 250 -23.25 -22.98 -4.90
N ASP A 251 -22.11 -23.58 -4.60
CA ASP A 251 -21.81 -24.20 -3.30
C ASP A 251 -21.39 -23.17 -2.22
N GLY A 252 -21.31 -21.90 -2.57
CA GLY A 252 -20.91 -20.80 -1.68
C GLY A 252 -19.40 -20.57 -1.59
N SER A 253 -18.57 -21.37 -2.28
CA SER A 253 -17.13 -21.13 -2.38
C SER A 253 -16.80 -19.95 -3.30
N LEU A 254 -15.59 -19.42 -3.18
CA LEU A 254 -15.04 -18.40 -4.05
C LEU A 254 -13.96 -19.01 -4.94
N THR A 255 -13.93 -18.60 -6.21
CA THR A 255 -12.81 -18.90 -7.10
C THR A 255 -12.50 -17.69 -7.93
N GLY A 256 -11.23 -17.31 -7.97
CA GLY A 256 -10.83 -16.08 -8.60
C GLY A 256 -9.36 -16.00 -8.98
N THR A 257 -8.96 -14.80 -9.36
CA THR A 257 -7.59 -14.45 -9.70
C THR A 257 -7.14 -13.29 -8.82
N PHE A 258 -5.89 -13.34 -8.40
CA PHE A 258 -5.19 -12.28 -7.69
C PHE A 258 -4.04 -11.77 -8.57
N ARG A 259 -3.91 -10.46 -8.67
CA ARG A 259 -2.80 -9.78 -9.34
C ARG A 259 -2.08 -8.86 -8.38
N SER A 260 -0.76 -8.94 -8.38
CA SER A 260 0.13 -7.95 -7.78
C SER A 260 0.90 -7.23 -8.89
N GLY A 261 0.40 -6.05 -9.25
CA GLY A 261 0.81 -5.34 -10.44
C GLY A 261 0.68 -6.20 -11.70
N ARG A 262 1.57 -5.95 -12.66
CA ARG A 262 1.73 -6.68 -13.93
C ARG A 262 2.63 -7.92 -13.85
N HIS A 263 3.31 -8.14 -12.72
CA HIS A 263 4.40 -9.12 -12.64
C HIS A 263 4.00 -10.43 -11.98
N TYR A 264 2.93 -10.42 -11.18
CA TYR A 264 2.47 -11.59 -10.45
C TYR A 264 0.97 -11.77 -10.66
N ILE A 265 0.57 -12.98 -11.03
CA ILE A 265 -0.81 -13.41 -11.20
C ILE A 265 -0.93 -14.85 -10.69
N THR A 266 -1.94 -15.12 -9.88
CA THR A 266 -2.24 -16.45 -9.36
C THR A 266 -3.75 -16.65 -9.27
N ASP A 267 -4.18 -17.89 -9.45
CA ASP A 267 -5.55 -18.26 -9.12
C ASP A 267 -5.66 -18.55 -7.62
N TRP A 268 -6.84 -18.27 -7.07
CA TRP A 268 -7.13 -18.55 -5.67
C TRP A 268 -8.53 -19.12 -5.50
N THR A 269 -8.69 -19.91 -4.45
CA THR A 269 -9.98 -20.41 -4.00
C THR A 269 -10.19 -20.00 -2.54
N ALA A 270 -11.44 -19.89 -2.12
CA ALA A 270 -11.73 -19.73 -0.71
C ALA A 270 -13.01 -20.44 -0.30
N GLU A 271 -12.96 -21.01 0.90
CA GLU A 271 -14.08 -21.66 1.56
C GLU A 271 -14.37 -20.94 2.87
N ARG A 272 -15.65 -20.83 3.22
CA ARG A 272 -16.05 -20.17 4.45
C ARG A 272 -15.64 -21.03 5.64
N ASP A 273 -14.83 -20.47 6.50
CA ASP A 273 -14.34 -21.14 7.70
C ASP A 273 -14.09 -20.10 8.79
N ALA A 274 -14.94 -20.11 9.82
CA ALA A 274 -14.85 -19.19 10.96
C ALA A 274 -13.61 -19.44 11.82
N GLU A 275 -13.08 -20.66 11.78
CA GLU A 275 -11.93 -21.12 12.57
C GLU A 275 -10.66 -21.23 11.70
N ALA A 276 -10.65 -20.61 10.51
CA ALA A 276 -9.50 -20.63 9.63
C ALA A 276 -8.28 -19.98 10.30
N GLU A 277 -7.22 -20.76 10.44
CA GLU A 277 -5.96 -20.32 11.06
C GLU A 277 -4.77 -20.57 10.14
N LEU A 278 -3.78 -19.71 10.27
CA LEU A 278 -2.48 -19.87 9.62
C LEU A 278 -1.49 -20.47 10.62
N THR A 279 -0.37 -20.98 10.10
CA THR A 279 0.77 -21.34 10.95
C THR A 279 1.13 -20.18 11.86
N SER A 280 1.40 -20.48 13.14
CA SER A 280 1.80 -19.47 14.10
C SER A 280 3.02 -18.68 13.61
N PRO A 281 3.01 -17.33 13.66
CA PRO A 281 4.15 -16.51 13.26
C PRO A 281 5.40 -16.79 14.11
N ASP A 282 5.24 -17.37 15.29
CA ASP A 282 6.36 -17.73 16.18
C ASP A 282 7.08 -19.04 15.76
N GLU A 283 6.54 -19.73 14.75
CA GLU A 283 7.00 -21.06 14.35
C GLU A 283 7.71 -21.09 12.99
N LEU A 284 7.61 -20.00 12.23
CA LEU A 284 8.05 -19.91 10.84
C LEU A 284 9.57 -19.74 10.72
N THR A 285 10.13 -18.80 11.47
CA THR A 285 11.59 -18.61 11.61
C THR A 285 12.03 -19.01 13.01
N ARG A 286 13.09 -19.82 13.08
CA ARG A 286 13.65 -20.37 14.32
C ARG A 286 15.16 -20.26 14.31
N LEU A 287 15.77 -20.22 15.49
CA LEU A 287 17.21 -20.42 15.62
C LEU A 287 17.57 -21.86 15.25
N ARG A 288 18.71 -22.03 14.56
CA ARG A 288 19.30 -23.34 14.29
C ARG A 288 19.87 -23.98 15.55
N GLU A 289 20.49 -23.16 16.39
CA GLU A 289 21.13 -23.56 17.64
C GLU A 289 20.83 -22.53 18.72
N ALA A 290 20.77 -22.96 19.98
CA ALA A 290 20.51 -22.08 21.13
C ALA A 290 21.78 -21.29 21.52
N VAL A 291 22.32 -20.51 20.59
CA VAL A 291 23.50 -19.65 20.76
C VAL A 291 23.09 -18.18 20.87
N PRO A 292 23.90 -17.32 21.53
CA PRO A 292 23.68 -15.88 21.50
C PRO A 292 23.66 -15.36 20.06
N LEU A 293 22.71 -14.48 19.77
CA LEU A 293 22.65 -13.71 18.55
C LEU A 293 23.91 -12.85 18.44
N ALA A 294 24.54 -12.85 17.28
CA ALA A 294 25.70 -12.03 16.96
C ALA A 294 25.61 -11.52 15.53
N PHE A 295 25.76 -10.21 15.36
CA PHE A 295 25.92 -9.58 14.06
C PHE A 295 26.70 -8.26 14.19
N ALA A 296 27.21 -7.77 13.06
CA ALA A 296 27.87 -6.49 12.93
C ALA A 296 27.57 -5.93 11.53
N PHE A 297 26.89 -4.79 11.46
CA PHE A 297 26.47 -4.18 10.20
C PHE A 297 26.69 -2.66 10.20
N PRO A 298 26.94 -2.05 9.03
CA PRO A 298 27.11 -0.60 8.93
C PRO A 298 25.76 0.12 8.97
N THR A 299 25.74 1.34 9.51
CA THR A 299 24.67 2.32 9.27
C THR A 299 24.77 2.88 7.85
N ALA A 300 23.78 3.68 7.43
CA ALA A 300 23.85 4.41 6.16
C ALA A 300 25.04 5.39 6.10
N GLU A 301 25.57 5.81 7.25
CA GLU A 301 26.72 6.69 7.40
C GLU A 301 28.06 5.93 7.39
N GLY A 302 28.03 4.60 7.44
CA GLY A 302 29.21 3.72 7.39
C GLY A 302 29.73 3.27 8.76
N ASP A 303 29.12 3.73 9.85
CA ASP A 303 29.50 3.31 11.20
C ASP A 303 29.04 1.89 11.46
N THR A 304 29.97 1.00 11.84
CA THR A 304 29.62 -0.39 12.15
C THR A 304 29.10 -0.51 13.58
N VAL A 305 27.88 -1.00 13.73
CA VAL A 305 27.28 -1.33 15.03
C VAL A 305 27.30 -2.84 15.23
N ARG A 306 27.76 -3.28 16.41
CA ARG A 306 27.73 -4.70 16.82
C ARG A 306 26.66 -4.90 17.88
N LEU A 307 25.91 -6.00 17.80
CA LEU A 307 24.89 -6.31 18.80
C LEU A 307 25.48 -6.42 20.23
N ALA A 308 26.72 -6.91 20.34
CA ALA A 308 27.43 -7.05 21.60
C ALA A 308 27.71 -5.73 22.31
N ASP A 309 27.75 -4.60 21.58
CA ASP A 309 28.02 -3.28 22.15
C ASP A 309 26.76 -2.65 22.77
N ILE A 310 25.57 -3.21 22.47
CA ILE A 310 24.29 -2.70 22.94
C ILE A 310 23.92 -3.41 24.26
N GLN A 311 23.70 -2.62 25.31
CA GLN A 311 23.31 -3.12 26.61
C GLN A 311 21.79 -3.25 26.74
N GLY A 312 21.32 -4.08 27.68
CA GLY A 312 19.89 -4.26 27.94
C GLY A 312 19.20 -5.29 27.03
N PRO A 313 17.91 -5.58 27.31
CA PRO A 313 17.05 -6.35 26.41
C PRO A 313 16.81 -5.60 25.10
N LYS A 314 16.56 -6.33 24.02
CA LYS A 314 16.54 -5.77 22.67
C LYS A 314 15.42 -6.34 21.83
N LEU A 315 14.82 -5.49 21.02
CA LEU A 315 14.02 -5.85 19.87
C LEU A 315 14.88 -5.68 18.62
N VAL A 316 15.11 -6.77 17.88
CA VAL A 316 15.81 -6.72 16.59
C VAL A 316 14.82 -6.92 15.47
N GLN A 317 14.54 -5.86 14.74
CA GLN A 317 13.58 -5.81 13.64
C GLN A 317 14.28 -6.08 12.32
N LEU A 318 13.97 -7.18 11.62
CA LEU A 318 14.38 -7.39 10.23
C LEU A 318 13.31 -6.77 9.34
N PHE A 319 13.67 -5.79 8.52
CA PHE A 319 12.71 -5.03 7.72
C PHE A 319 13.31 -4.57 6.39
N GLY A 320 12.49 -3.94 5.54
CA GLY A 320 12.96 -3.18 4.38
C GLY A 320 12.16 -1.89 4.25
N THR A 321 12.78 -0.81 3.78
CA THR A 321 12.13 0.51 3.70
C THR A 321 10.91 0.51 2.75
N TRP A 322 10.90 -0.43 1.82
CA TRP A 322 9.90 -0.65 0.79
C TRP A 322 8.67 -1.45 1.25
N CYS A 323 8.68 -2.01 2.47
CA CYS A 323 7.68 -2.93 2.99
C CYS A 323 6.61 -2.20 3.83
N PRO A 324 5.33 -2.14 3.38
CA PRO A 324 4.27 -1.43 4.13
C PRO A 324 3.98 -2.03 5.51
N ASN A 325 3.94 -3.36 5.64
CA ASN A 325 3.71 -4.02 6.95
C ASN A 325 4.84 -3.72 7.95
N CYS A 326 6.07 -3.50 7.45
CA CYS A 326 7.19 -3.05 8.26
C CYS A 326 7.00 -1.63 8.78
N ARG A 327 6.32 -0.75 8.03
CA ARG A 327 5.95 0.59 8.49
C ARG A 327 4.91 0.52 9.60
N ASP A 328 3.89 -0.34 9.46
CA ASP A 328 2.89 -0.52 10.51
C ASP A 328 3.53 -1.08 11.80
N GLU A 329 4.46 -2.03 11.68
CA GLU A 329 5.21 -2.54 12.83
C GLU A 329 6.06 -1.45 13.48
N THR A 330 6.79 -0.64 12.69
CA THR A 330 7.54 0.51 13.22
C THR A 330 6.65 1.52 13.93
N ASN A 331 5.47 1.84 13.37
CA ASN A 331 4.49 2.72 14.01
C ASN A 331 4.00 2.13 15.34
N PHE A 332 3.72 0.82 15.37
CA PHE A 332 3.36 0.13 16.61
C PHE A 332 4.49 0.21 17.65
N LEU A 333 5.75 -0.05 17.26
CA LEU A 333 6.90 0.04 18.16
C LEU A 333 7.07 1.47 18.73
N LYS A 334 6.97 2.50 17.89
CA LYS A 334 7.02 3.91 18.35
C LYS A 334 5.94 4.19 19.39
N GLN A 335 4.70 3.82 19.11
CA GLN A 335 3.58 4.04 20.03
C GLN A 335 3.76 3.26 21.33
N TYR A 336 4.25 2.01 21.25
CA TYR A 336 4.52 1.19 22.41
C TYR A 336 5.61 1.79 23.30
N LEU A 337 6.74 2.19 22.73
CA LEU A 337 7.85 2.80 23.48
C LEU A 337 7.45 4.14 24.13
N ALA A 338 6.66 4.97 23.43
CA ALA A 338 6.18 6.23 23.99
C ALA A 338 5.13 6.05 25.09
N GLY A 339 4.35 4.97 25.03
CA GLY A 339 3.23 4.71 25.94
C GLY A 339 3.55 3.83 27.16
N ASN A 340 4.74 3.24 27.23
CA ASN A 340 5.12 2.29 28.28
C ASN A 340 6.47 2.66 28.92
N ASP A 341 6.61 2.32 30.21
CA ASP A 341 7.86 2.48 30.94
C ASP A 341 8.80 1.30 30.63
N VAL A 342 9.65 1.48 29.62
CA VAL A 342 10.57 0.46 29.07
C VAL A 342 11.97 1.04 28.84
N GLU A 343 12.44 1.90 29.75
CA GLU A 343 13.68 2.69 29.59
C GLU A 343 14.93 1.88 29.24
N ASP A 344 14.99 0.60 29.62
CA ASP A 344 16.14 -0.27 29.34
C ASP A 344 16.01 -1.09 28.05
N LEU A 345 14.84 -1.10 27.40
CA LEU A 345 14.58 -1.81 26.15
C LEU A 345 15.17 -1.05 24.97
N GLN A 346 16.03 -1.72 24.22
CA GLN A 346 16.62 -1.18 23.00
C GLN A 346 15.90 -1.71 21.76
N VAL A 347 15.84 -0.90 20.70
CA VAL A 347 15.41 -1.35 19.37
C VAL A 347 16.58 -1.23 18.40
N ILE A 348 16.73 -2.20 17.51
CA ILE A 348 17.68 -2.17 16.40
C ILE A 348 16.97 -2.66 15.16
N ALA A 349 17.06 -1.92 14.07
CA ALA A 349 16.49 -2.33 12.80
C ALA A 349 17.59 -2.79 11.82
N LEU A 350 17.38 -3.93 11.18
CA LEU A 350 18.24 -4.54 10.17
C LEU A 350 17.54 -4.42 8.81
N ALA A 351 18.04 -3.52 7.97
CA ALA A 351 17.49 -3.21 6.67
C ALA A 351 17.98 -4.23 5.61
N PHE A 352 17.01 -4.87 4.94
CA PHE A 352 17.19 -5.76 3.81
C PHE A 352 16.63 -5.07 2.56
N GLU A 353 17.52 -4.38 1.84
CA GLU A 353 17.12 -3.39 0.84
C GLU A 353 17.09 -3.94 -0.58
N GLN A 354 16.25 -3.36 -1.43
CA GLN A 354 16.06 -3.82 -2.82
C GLN A 354 17.32 -3.71 -3.67
N TYR A 355 18.17 -2.73 -3.41
CA TYR A 355 19.42 -2.52 -4.16
C TYR A 355 20.64 -3.15 -3.47
N GLY A 356 20.47 -3.80 -2.33
CA GLY A 356 21.54 -4.37 -1.51
C GLY A 356 22.19 -3.36 -0.55
N ALA A 357 22.89 -3.88 0.46
CA ALA A 357 23.37 -3.09 1.60
C ALA A 357 24.38 -1.99 1.23
N GLU A 358 25.22 -2.21 0.21
CA GLU A 358 26.31 -1.29 -0.15
C GLU A 358 25.89 -0.18 -1.14
N ASP A 359 24.73 -0.30 -1.78
CA ASP A 359 24.26 0.64 -2.80
C ASP A 359 23.83 1.98 -2.19
N ASP A 360 24.24 3.09 -2.83
CA ASP A 360 23.92 4.44 -2.34
C ASP A 360 22.43 4.73 -2.37
N ARG A 361 21.65 4.06 -3.23
CA ARG A 361 20.18 4.17 -3.25
C ARG A 361 19.57 3.53 -2.00
N SER A 362 20.08 2.38 -1.55
CA SER A 362 19.66 1.75 -0.30
C SER A 362 19.97 2.64 0.90
N LYS A 363 21.18 3.23 0.94
CA LYS A 363 21.57 4.20 1.99
C LYS A 363 20.64 5.41 2.00
N ALA A 364 20.32 5.95 0.83
CA ALA A 364 19.39 7.07 0.70
C ALA A 364 17.95 6.70 1.13
N ALA A 365 17.48 5.49 0.78
CA ALA A 365 16.18 4.98 1.20
C ALA A 365 16.10 4.82 2.73
N VAL A 366 17.14 4.27 3.36
CA VAL A 366 17.23 4.15 4.83
C VAL A 366 17.20 5.52 5.51
N ARG A 367 17.97 6.50 5.03
CA ARG A 367 17.93 7.87 5.61
C ARG A 367 16.55 8.48 5.48
N ARG A 368 15.95 8.40 4.28
CA ARG A 368 14.59 8.88 4.03
C ARG A 368 13.57 8.19 4.95
N TYR A 369 13.67 6.88 5.13
CA TYR A 369 12.78 6.14 6.01
C TYR A 369 12.93 6.62 7.46
N ARG A 370 14.17 6.74 7.96
CA ARG A 370 14.45 7.26 9.30
C ARG A 370 13.81 8.64 9.51
N ASP A 371 14.01 9.53 8.55
CA ASP A 371 13.56 10.93 8.66
C ASP A 371 12.03 11.02 8.58
N ASN A 372 11.38 10.30 7.66
CA ASN A 372 9.91 10.33 7.49
C ASN A 372 9.17 9.58 8.59
N MET A 373 9.74 8.47 9.08
CA MET A 373 9.12 7.69 10.15
C MET A 373 9.53 8.21 11.53
N GLU A 374 10.41 9.23 11.60
CA GLU A 374 11.00 9.77 12.83
C GLU A 374 11.45 8.65 13.77
N VAL A 375 12.38 7.83 13.29
CA VAL A 375 12.91 6.67 14.01
C VAL A 375 14.20 7.05 14.73
N ASP A 376 14.20 6.88 16.06
CA ASP A 376 15.32 7.26 16.93
C ASP A 376 16.33 6.13 17.18
N TRP A 377 16.00 4.89 16.79
CA TRP A 377 16.88 3.74 16.96
C TRP A 377 17.79 3.49 15.75
N PRO A 378 18.94 2.80 15.94
CA PRO A 378 19.86 2.52 14.84
C PRO A 378 19.21 1.63 13.77
N ILE A 379 19.39 2.04 12.50
CA ILE A 379 19.06 1.26 11.31
C ILE A 379 20.36 0.83 10.63
N LEU A 380 20.57 -0.48 10.52
CA LEU A 380 21.78 -1.08 9.98
C LEU A 380 21.50 -1.76 8.64
N LEU A 381 22.35 -1.56 7.65
CA LEU A 381 22.26 -2.19 6.34
C LEU A 381 22.79 -3.63 6.42
N ALA A 382 21.89 -4.61 6.46
CA ALA A 382 22.24 -6.01 6.70
C ALA A 382 22.57 -6.78 5.41
N ALA A 383 21.68 -6.71 4.41
CA ALA A 383 21.86 -7.37 3.11
C ALA A 383 20.86 -6.83 2.07
N SER A 384 20.77 -7.47 0.90
CA SER A 384 19.62 -7.29 0.02
C SER A 384 18.39 -8.06 0.50
N ASN A 385 17.22 -7.79 -0.09
CA ASN A 385 16.00 -8.56 0.16
C ASN A 385 15.99 -9.96 -0.48
N ASP A 386 17.08 -10.39 -1.13
CA ASP A 386 17.25 -11.77 -1.61
C ASP A 386 17.28 -12.76 -0.44
N LYS A 387 16.46 -13.82 -0.52
CA LYS A 387 16.32 -14.80 0.59
C LYS A 387 17.64 -15.49 0.94
N ARG A 388 18.52 -15.70 -0.04
CA ARG A 388 19.82 -16.35 0.20
C ARG A 388 20.79 -15.38 0.87
N GLU A 389 20.86 -14.13 0.42
CA GLU A 389 21.67 -13.10 1.10
C GLU A 389 21.17 -12.82 2.52
N ALA A 390 19.84 -12.77 2.73
CA ALA A 390 19.26 -12.60 4.05
C ALA A 390 19.64 -13.75 5.01
N GLY A 391 19.62 -14.99 4.52
CA GLY A 391 20.08 -16.16 5.28
C GLY A 391 21.59 -16.16 5.56
N GLN A 392 22.41 -15.55 4.68
CA GLN A 392 23.84 -15.40 4.89
C GLN A 392 24.17 -14.31 5.93
N ALA A 393 23.38 -13.24 5.96
CA ALA A 393 23.54 -12.16 6.92
C ALA A 393 23.22 -12.62 8.36
N LEU A 394 22.23 -13.51 8.52
CA LEU A 394 21.82 -14.06 9.81
C LEU A 394 21.84 -15.60 9.79
N PRO A 395 23.03 -16.22 9.74
CA PRO A 395 23.17 -17.67 9.53
C PRO A 395 22.67 -18.50 10.71
N MET A 396 22.51 -17.89 11.88
CA MET A 396 21.93 -18.53 13.07
C MET A 396 20.44 -18.82 12.90
N LEU A 397 19.74 -18.14 11.97
CA LEU A 397 18.34 -18.40 11.67
C LEU A 397 18.23 -19.55 10.65
N ASN A 398 17.18 -20.37 10.78
CA ASN A 398 16.89 -21.42 9.83
C ASN A 398 16.57 -20.85 8.43
N LYS A 399 15.89 -19.71 8.37
CA LYS A 399 15.50 -18.97 7.18
C LYS A 399 14.94 -17.59 7.56
N VAL A 400 15.11 -16.62 6.69
CA VAL A 400 14.36 -15.35 6.70
C VAL A 400 13.33 -15.46 5.58
N ILE A 401 12.04 -15.53 5.92
CA ILE A 401 10.98 -15.78 4.92
C ILE A 401 10.16 -14.55 4.56
N SER A 402 10.06 -13.59 5.47
CA SER A 402 9.25 -12.39 5.31
C SER A 402 9.85 -11.20 6.05
N TYR A 403 9.43 -10.02 5.61
CA TYR A 403 9.64 -8.78 6.31
C TYR A 403 8.26 -8.20 6.67
N PRO A 404 8.04 -7.74 7.90
CA PRO A 404 9.03 -7.74 8.98
C PRO A 404 9.24 -9.13 9.60
N THR A 405 10.32 -9.29 10.36
CA THR A 405 10.50 -10.36 11.34
C THR A 405 11.14 -9.77 12.60
N LEU A 406 10.51 -9.95 13.75
CA LEU A 406 10.93 -9.34 15.01
C LEU A 406 11.53 -10.37 15.97
N LEU A 407 12.75 -10.12 16.45
CA LEU A 407 13.43 -10.97 17.41
C LEU A 407 13.41 -10.28 18.78
N PHE A 408 12.97 -11.01 19.79
CA PHE A 408 13.03 -10.60 21.19
C PHE A 408 14.29 -11.20 21.80
N VAL A 409 15.22 -10.36 22.22
CA VAL A 409 16.58 -10.73 22.58
C VAL A 409 16.88 -10.29 24.00
N ASP A 410 17.32 -11.22 24.85
CA ASP A 410 17.62 -10.93 26.26
C ASP A 410 18.92 -10.14 26.44
N ARG A 411 19.24 -9.81 27.70
CA ARG A 411 20.47 -9.09 28.07
C ARG A 411 21.76 -9.82 27.70
N ASN A 412 21.71 -11.13 27.53
CA ASN A 412 22.83 -12.00 27.15
C ASN A 412 22.85 -12.30 25.64
N ASN A 413 22.10 -11.52 24.86
CA ASN A 413 21.91 -11.69 23.43
C ASN A 413 21.26 -13.02 23.02
N ARG A 414 20.57 -13.73 23.92
CA ARG A 414 19.82 -14.95 23.56
C ARG A 414 18.44 -14.59 23.03
N VAL A 415 18.06 -15.18 21.92
CA VAL A 415 16.72 -14.97 21.35
C VAL A 415 15.70 -15.75 22.18
N ARG A 416 14.71 -15.04 22.74
CA ARG A 416 13.61 -15.57 23.54
C ARG A 416 12.38 -15.88 22.71
N ARG A 417 12.14 -15.07 21.68
CA ARG A 417 11.02 -15.22 20.74
C ARG A 417 11.42 -14.67 19.38
N ILE A 418 10.91 -15.27 18.32
CA ILE A 418 10.98 -14.75 16.95
C ILE A 418 9.54 -14.66 16.47
N HIS A 419 9.12 -13.53 15.96
CA HIS A 419 7.80 -13.30 15.40
C HIS A 419 7.94 -12.95 13.91
N THR A 420 7.42 -13.80 13.02
CA THR A 420 7.59 -13.65 11.57
C THR A 420 6.35 -13.07 10.92
N GLY A 421 6.55 -12.03 10.10
CA GLY A 421 5.45 -11.25 9.53
C GLY A 421 4.83 -10.29 10.53
N PHE A 422 3.90 -9.48 10.04
CA PHE A 422 3.10 -8.59 10.86
C PHE A 422 1.71 -8.49 10.27
N ASN A 423 0.70 -8.76 11.10
CA ASN A 423 -0.69 -8.55 10.77
C ASN A 423 -1.10 -7.20 11.34
N GLY A 424 -1.19 -6.20 10.46
CA GLY A 424 -1.44 -4.81 10.81
C GLY A 424 -2.87 -4.52 11.27
N PRO A 425 -3.19 -3.24 11.53
CA PRO A 425 -4.46 -2.82 12.09
C PRO A 425 -5.68 -3.15 11.21
N ALA A 426 -5.48 -3.46 9.93
CA ALA A 426 -6.51 -3.95 9.02
C ALA A 426 -7.09 -5.32 9.43
N THR A 427 -6.45 -6.03 10.36
CA THR A 427 -6.77 -7.42 10.72
C THR A 427 -7.37 -7.54 12.13
N SER A 428 -8.24 -8.54 12.33
CA SER A 428 -8.72 -8.90 13.67
C SER A 428 -7.62 -9.39 14.62
N LYS A 429 -6.46 -9.83 14.09
CA LYS A 429 -5.34 -10.38 14.87
C LYS A 429 -4.41 -9.33 15.47
N TYR A 430 -4.53 -8.06 15.06
CA TYR A 430 -3.66 -6.98 15.54
C TYR A 430 -3.71 -6.79 17.07
N ALA A 431 -4.92 -6.82 17.65
CA ALA A 431 -5.09 -6.67 19.10
C ALA A 431 -4.49 -7.84 19.89
N ASP A 432 -4.53 -9.05 19.34
CA ASP A 432 -3.95 -10.25 19.96
C ASP A 432 -2.42 -10.18 19.93
N PHE A 433 -1.85 -9.75 18.79
CA PHE A 433 -0.43 -9.44 18.67
C PHE A 433 0.01 -8.43 19.72
N ALA A 434 -0.68 -7.29 19.84
CA ALA A 434 -0.33 -6.23 20.79
C ALA A 434 -0.27 -6.73 22.25
N ARG A 435 -1.25 -7.56 22.66
CA ARG A 435 -1.27 -8.18 24.00
C ARG A 435 -0.12 -9.17 24.20
N SER A 436 0.12 -10.01 23.19
CA SER A 436 1.20 -11.02 23.23
C SER A 436 2.59 -10.36 23.25
N PHE A 437 2.76 -9.29 22.48
CA PHE A 437 3.96 -8.47 22.44
C PHE A 437 4.25 -7.86 23.83
N ASP A 438 3.27 -7.20 24.43
CA ASP A 438 3.40 -6.57 25.75
C ASP A 438 3.82 -7.58 26.83
N ALA A 439 3.18 -8.76 26.84
CA ALA A 439 3.54 -9.84 27.75
C ALA A 439 5.00 -10.28 27.57
N THR A 440 5.45 -10.45 26.31
CA THR A 440 6.82 -10.86 26.01
C THR A 440 7.84 -9.80 26.42
N VAL A 441 7.55 -8.51 26.17
CA VAL A 441 8.45 -7.42 26.56
C VAL A 441 8.59 -7.33 28.08
N LYS A 442 7.50 -7.47 28.84
CA LYS A 442 7.54 -7.48 30.30
C LYS A 442 8.38 -8.63 30.85
N GLU A 443 8.25 -9.83 30.28
CA GLU A 443 9.10 -10.97 30.62
C GLU A 443 10.58 -10.70 30.30
N LEU A 444 10.85 -10.12 29.13
CA LEU A 444 12.19 -9.82 28.66
C LEU A 444 12.93 -8.80 29.54
N ILE A 445 12.22 -7.78 30.01
CA ILE A 445 12.77 -6.74 30.89
C ILE A 445 13.00 -7.28 32.31
N ALA A 446 12.06 -8.09 32.82
CA ALA A 446 12.14 -8.69 34.15
C ALA A 446 13.21 -9.78 34.27
N GLU A 447 13.72 -10.31 33.15
CA GLU A 447 14.76 -11.34 33.16
C GLU A 447 16.09 -10.78 33.72
N GLU A 448 16.56 -11.38 34.82
CA GLU A 448 17.85 -11.05 35.41
C GLU A 448 19.02 -11.54 34.54
N PRO A 449 20.17 -10.82 34.52
CA PRO A 449 21.37 -11.29 33.85
C PRO A 449 21.80 -12.64 34.46
N VAL A 450 21.87 -13.69 33.64
CA VAL A 450 22.50 -14.95 34.05
C VAL A 450 23.94 -14.65 34.45
N ALA A 451 24.27 -14.84 35.74
CA ALA A 451 25.62 -14.66 36.24
C ALA A 451 26.58 -15.51 35.40
N ALA A 452 27.64 -14.88 34.87
CA ALA A 452 28.69 -15.58 34.14
C ALA A 452 29.26 -16.66 35.06
N THR A 453 28.92 -17.92 34.80
CA THR A 453 29.63 -19.05 35.38
C THR A 453 31.01 -19.08 34.74
N ASP A 454 32.02 -18.61 35.48
CA ASP A 454 33.42 -18.86 35.20
C ASP A 454 33.61 -20.37 34.97
N GLN A 455 33.97 -20.77 33.75
CA GLN A 455 34.56 -22.08 33.43
C GLN A 455 35.79 -21.90 32.56
#